data_AF-A0A941Z9H5-F1
#
_entry.id   AF-A0A941Z9H5-F1
#
_cell.length_a   1.000
_cell.length_b   1.000
_cell.length_c   1.000
_cell.angle_alpha   90.00
_cell.angle_beta   90.00
_cell.angle_gamma   90.00
#
_symmetry.space_group_name_H-M   'P 1'
#
loop_
_entity.id
_entity.type
_entity.pdbx_description
1 polymer ?
#
loop_
_entity_poly.entity_id
_entity_poly.type
_entity_poly.pdbx_seq_one_letter_code
_entity_poly.pdbx_strand_id
1 'polypeptide(L)'
;MKQLFFDLVAHANGLLRGREVLLANFDGEESDFLRFNHARVRQPMTVRQAYLTLELVDGRRHDRTTLAVSGNAGEDLPAVRTAIEAMRADLPSLPEDPYLLYCADSDTSDAARTGRMPSPEDAVESITTAGAGLDLVGILASGSVYRGFASSLGARHWHEVDSFLLDWSVYQSGDKAVKASFAGQH
;
A
#
# COMPACT_ATOMS: atom_id res chain seq x y z
N MET A 1 -1.85 -5.51 -8.44
CA MET A 1 -0.91 -5.94 -7.37
C MET A 1 -1.18 -7.34 -6.78
N LYS A 2 -2.44 -7.79 -6.65
CA LYS A 2 -2.84 -9.06 -6.03
C LYS A 2 -2.02 -10.31 -6.36
N GLN A 3 -1.81 -10.60 -7.66
CA GLN A 3 -1.10 -11.81 -8.10
C GLN A 3 0.36 -11.79 -7.65
N LEU A 4 1.06 -10.67 -7.86
CA LEU A 4 2.43 -10.42 -7.38
C LEU A 4 2.56 -10.69 -5.88
N PHE A 5 1.64 -10.19 -5.04
CA PHE A 5 1.65 -10.47 -3.61
C PHE A 5 1.58 -11.98 -3.32
N PHE A 6 0.60 -12.69 -3.88
CA PHE A 6 0.44 -14.12 -3.60
C PHE A 6 1.57 -14.98 -4.18
N ASP A 7 2.20 -14.57 -5.28
CA ASP A 7 3.39 -15.26 -5.83
C ASP A 7 4.62 -15.07 -4.93
N LEU A 8 4.83 -13.87 -4.38
CA LEU A 8 5.89 -13.61 -3.40
C LEU A 8 5.66 -14.40 -2.09
N VAL A 9 4.41 -14.49 -1.63
CA VAL A 9 4.04 -15.33 -0.47
C VAL A 9 4.25 -16.81 -0.76
N ALA A 10 3.86 -17.30 -1.95
CA ALA A 10 4.07 -18.68 -2.34
C ALA A 10 5.58 -19.02 -2.40
N HIS A 11 6.40 -18.10 -2.90
CA HIS A 11 7.86 -18.23 -2.87
C HIS A 11 8.38 -18.29 -1.42
N ALA A 12 7.98 -17.34 -0.58
CA ALA A 12 8.39 -17.24 0.81
C ALA A 12 8.03 -18.48 1.63
N ASN A 13 6.81 -18.99 1.47
CA ASN A 13 6.34 -20.24 2.10
C ASN A 13 7.18 -21.46 1.66
N GLY A 14 7.61 -21.50 0.39
CA GLY A 14 8.52 -22.53 -0.13
C GLY A 14 9.95 -22.49 0.44
N LEU A 15 10.30 -21.47 1.22
CA LEU A 15 11.61 -21.32 1.88
C LEU A 15 11.60 -21.69 3.37
N LEU A 16 10.42 -22.01 3.94
CA LEU A 16 10.26 -22.33 5.36
C LEU A 16 10.79 -23.73 5.70
N ARG A 17 11.15 -23.91 6.98
CA ARG A 17 11.78 -25.12 7.49
C ARG A 17 11.13 -25.56 8.81
N GLY A 18 11.01 -26.87 9.01
CA GLY A 18 10.59 -27.44 10.30
C GLY A 18 9.21 -26.97 10.75
N ARG A 19 9.16 -26.09 11.74
CA ARG A 19 7.93 -25.55 12.35
C ARG A 19 7.77 -24.03 12.17
N GLU A 20 8.59 -23.42 11.31
CA GLU A 20 8.53 -22.00 11.02
C GLU A 20 7.15 -21.59 10.49
N VAL A 21 6.59 -20.53 11.08
CA VAL A 21 5.37 -19.86 10.60
C VAL A 21 5.77 -18.54 9.96
N LEU A 22 5.18 -18.23 8.82
CA LEU A 22 5.34 -16.95 8.15
C LEU A 22 4.02 -16.20 8.16
N LEU A 23 4.06 -14.92 8.52
CA LEU A 23 3.00 -13.95 8.27
C LEU A 23 3.51 -12.94 7.24
N ALA A 24 2.68 -12.60 6.27
CA ALA A 24 3.02 -11.68 5.19
C ALA A 24 1.92 -10.63 5.05
N ASN A 25 2.28 -9.36 5.24
CA ASN A 25 1.41 -8.21 5.00
C ASN A 25 1.90 -7.47 3.75
N PHE A 26 0.99 -6.99 2.92
CA PHE A 26 1.28 -6.25 1.71
C PHE A 26 0.52 -4.94 1.68
N ASP A 27 1.25 -3.85 1.48
CA ASP A 27 0.73 -2.50 1.34
C ASP A 27 1.18 -1.94 0.00
N GLY A 28 0.27 -1.42 -0.81
CA GLY A 28 0.66 -0.75 -2.05
C GLY A 28 -0.38 0.21 -2.59
N GLU A 29 0.05 1.02 -3.53
CA GLU A 29 -0.81 1.95 -4.28
C GLU A 29 -0.34 2.08 -5.72
N GLU A 30 -1.30 2.39 -6.60
CA GLU A 30 -1.07 2.93 -7.93
C GLU A 30 -2.01 4.11 -8.08
N SER A 31 -1.48 5.33 -8.01
CA SER A 31 -2.28 6.55 -7.83
C SER A 31 -1.63 7.79 -8.43
N ASP A 32 -2.45 8.66 -9.01
CA ASP A 32 -2.05 9.95 -9.54
C ASP A 32 -2.15 11.04 -8.46
N PHE A 33 -1.11 11.86 -8.40
CA PHE A 33 -0.93 12.99 -7.50
C PHE A 33 -0.78 14.28 -8.33
N LEU A 34 -1.83 15.08 -8.34
CA LEU A 34 -1.92 16.34 -9.09
C LEU A 34 -1.90 17.52 -8.12
N ARG A 35 -0.88 18.37 -8.20
CA ARG A 35 -0.81 19.62 -7.43
C ARG A 35 -1.28 20.80 -8.28
N PHE A 36 -2.13 21.63 -7.69
CA PHE A 36 -2.68 22.84 -8.31
C PHE A 36 -2.15 24.10 -7.61
N ASN A 37 -1.86 25.14 -8.40
CA ASN A 37 -1.60 26.50 -7.91
C ASN A 37 -2.26 27.51 -8.86
N HIS A 38 -2.93 28.53 -8.32
CA HIS A 38 -3.78 29.47 -9.07
C HIS A 38 -4.71 28.76 -10.08
N ALA A 39 -5.39 27.70 -9.62
CA ALA A 39 -6.25 26.82 -10.43
C ALA A 39 -5.59 26.26 -11.72
N ARG A 40 -4.28 26.03 -11.70
CA ARG A 40 -3.53 25.40 -12.80
C ARG A 40 -2.65 24.27 -12.28
N VAL A 41 -2.46 23.23 -13.11
CA VAL A 41 -1.56 22.11 -12.78
C VAL A 41 -0.14 22.64 -12.63
N ARG A 42 0.44 22.40 -11.45
CA ARG A 42 1.80 22.79 -11.08
C ARG A 42 2.78 21.63 -11.14
N GLN A 43 2.33 20.43 -10.76
CA GLN A 43 3.06 19.17 -10.81
C GLN A 43 2.07 18.01 -10.99
N PRO A 44 2.12 17.27 -12.11
CA PRO A 44 1.55 15.93 -12.21
C PRO A 44 2.60 14.88 -11.83
N MET A 45 2.17 13.81 -11.16
CA MET A 45 2.99 12.67 -10.78
C MET A 45 2.11 11.44 -10.68
N THR A 46 2.59 10.29 -11.15
CA THR A 46 2.00 8.98 -10.83
C THR A 46 2.91 8.30 -9.82
N VAL A 47 2.34 7.77 -8.74
CA VAL A 47 3.04 6.99 -7.73
C VAL A 47 2.60 5.53 -7.88
N ARG A 48 3.59 4.65 -8.02
CA ARG A 48 3.41 3.21 -7.92
C ARG A 48 4.42 2.69 -6.92
N GLN A 49 3.93 2.24 -5.78
CA GLN A 49 4.76 1.70 -4.71
C GLN A 49 4.09 0.50 -4.04
N ALA A 50 4.90 -0.43 -3.59
CA ALA A 50 4.46 -1.63 -2.91
C ALA A 50 5.50 -2.06 -1.87
N TYR A 51 5.01 -2.58 -0.76
CA TYR A 51 5.81 -3.03 0.38
C TYR A 51 5.30 -4.39 0.84
N LEU A 52 6.23 -5.31 1.09
CA LEU A 52 5.98 -6.64 1.64
C LEU A 52 6.64 -6.71 3.02
N THR A 53 5.83 -6.74 4.07
CA THR A 53 6.29 -7.00 5.43
C THR A 53 6.19 -8.49 5.71
N LEU A 54 7.34 -9.11 5.98
CA LEU A 54 7.45 -10.52 6.36
C LEU A 54 7.73 -10.60 7.85
N GLU A 55 7.03 -11.50 8.54
CA GLU A 55 7.27 -11.86 9.94
C GLU A 55 7.47 -13.37 10.03
N LEU A 56 8.69 -13.77 10.42
CA LEU A 56 9.08 -15.17 10.55
C LEU A 56 9.06 -15.55 12.03
N VAL A 57 8.32 -16.60 12.37
CA VAL A 57 8.12 -17.09 13.73
C VAL A 57 8.68 -18.50 13.86
N ASP A 58 9.49 -18.75 14.90
CA ASP A 58 9.81 -20.11 15.37
C ASP A 58 9.57 -20.23 16.88
N GLY A 59 8.64 -21.11 17.25
CA GLY A 59 8.19 -21.28 18.63
C GLY A 59 7.56 -20.01 19.22
N ARG A 60 8.35 -19.28 20.02
CA ARG A 60 7.99 -18.00 20.66
C ARG A 60 8.93 -16.85 20.29
N ARG A 61 9.82 -17.07 19.33
CA ARG A 61 10.71 -16.03 18.79
C ARG A 61 10.15 -15.62 17.44
N HIS A 62 10.20 -14.33 17.15
CA HIS A 62 9.75 -13.78 15.89
C HIS A 62 10.71 -12.67 15.46
N ASP A 63 10.89 -12.53 14.15
CA ASP A 63 11.58 -11.40 13.54
C ASP A 63 10.75 -10.87 12.38
N ARG A 64 10.85 -9.56 12.11
CA ARG A 64 9.99 -8.87 11.15
C ARG A 64 10.76 -7.83 10.34
N THR A 65 10.69 -7.96 9.03
CA THR A 65 11.32 -7.03 8.07
C THR A 65 10.34 -6.56 7.01
N THR A 66 10.61 -5.41 6.39
CA THR A 66 9.78 -4.84 5.32
C THR A 66 10.63 -4.55 4.11
N LEU A 67 10.23 -5.11 2.97
CA LEU A 67 10.87 -4.95 1.67
C LEU A 67 10.04 -3.99 0.81
N ALA A 68 10.71 -3.09 0.08
CA ALA A 68 10.08 -2.45 -1.07
C ALA A 68 10.01 -3.48 -2.21
N VAL A 69 8.88 -3.53 -2.91
CA VAL A 69 8.61 -4.48 -3.99
C VAL A 69 8.61 -3.72 -5.32
N SER A 70 9.52 -4.07 -6.24
CA SER A 70 9.62 -3.39 -7.55
C SER A 70 8.57 -3.91 -8.55
N GLY A 71 8.06 -5.12 -8.34
CA GLY A 71 7.22 -5.84 -9.29
C GLY A 71 8.04 -6.59 -10.35
N ASN A 72 9.36 -6.63 -10.21
CA ASN A 72 10.26 -7.45 -11.01
C ASN A 72 10.62 -8.72 -10.22
N ALA A 73 10.06 -9.85 -10.62
CA ALA A 73 10.35 -11.15 -9.99
C ALA A 73 11.85 -11.52 -9.95
N GLY A 74 12.67 -10.99 -10.86
CA GLY A 74 14.13 -11.18 -10.86
C GLY A 74 14.86 -10.46 -9.73
N GLU A 75 14.23 -9.43 -9.13
CA GLU A 75 14.74 -8.66 -7.99
C GLU A 75 14.02 -9.05 -6.69
N ASP A 76 12.69 -9.12 -6.74
CA ASP A 76 11.83 -9.34 -5.57
C ASP A 76 12.03 -10.75 -4.97
N LEU A 77 12.16 -11.81 -5.79
CA LEU A 77 12.31 -13.18 -5.27
C LEU A 77 13.67 -13.40 -4.55
N PRO A 78 14.83 -12.96 -5.10
CA PRO A 78 16.09 -12.97 -4.35
C PRO A 78 16.06 -12.10 -3.07
N ALA A 79 15.38 -10.95 -3.09
CA ALA A 79 15.24 -10.10 -1.91
C ALA A 79 14.45 -10.81 -0.79
N VAL A 80 13.30 -11.41 -1.12
CA VAL A 80 12.49 -12.22 -0.19
C VAL A 80 13.29 -13.39 0.40
N ARG A 81 14.09 -14.09 -0.43
CA ARG A 81 14.98 -15.15 0.06
C ARG A 81 15.99 -14.63 1.08
N THR A 82 16.71 -13.56 0.71
CA THR A 82 17.76 -12.98 1.54
C THR A 82 17.19 -12.51 2.89
N ALA A 83 16.00 -11.91 2.87
CA ALA A 83 15.27 -11.50 4.07
C ALA A 83 14.94 -12.68 5.00
N ILE A 84 14.39 -13.79 4.47
CA ILE A 84 14.05 -14.98 5.26
C ILE A 84 15.30 -15.69 5.79
N GLU A 85 16.40 -15.70 5.02
CA GLU A 85 17.67 -16.26 5.46
C GLU A 85 18.32 -15.42 6.57
N ALA A 86 18.22 -14.09 6.50
CA ALA A 86 18.66 -13.17 7.56
C ALA A 86 17.81 -13.32 8.84
N MET A 87 16.48 -13.18 8.75
CA MET A 87 15.57 -13.33 9.90
C MET A 87 15.78 -14.68 10.62
N ARG A 88 15.97 -15.77 9.87
CA ARG A 88 16.25 -17.09 10.42
C ARG A 88 17.60 -17.16 11.16
N ALA A 89 18.62 -16.45 10.70
CA ALA A 89 19.92 -16.40 11.36
C ALA A 89 19.87 -15.59 12.66
N ASP A 90 19.04 -14.54 12.69
CA ASP A 90 18.91 -13.64 13.85
C ASP A 90 17.94 -14.19 14.92
N LEU A 91 16.88 -14.91 14.52
CA LEU A 91 15.85 -15.50 15.39
C LEU A 91 16.35 -16.17 16.69
N PRO A 92 17.41 -17.03 16.67
CA PRO A 92 17.92 -17.66 17.90
C PRO A 92 18.50 -16.68 18.93
N SER A 93 18.90 -15.48 18.51
CA SER A 93 19.46 -14.44 19.38
C SER A 93 18.40 -13.55 20.03
N LEU A 94 17.22 -13.45 19.40
CA LEU A 94 16.08 -12.68 19.92
C LEU A 94 15.47 -13.37 21.14
N PRO A 95 14.97 -12.63 22.15
CA PRO A 95 14.29 -13.23 23.30
C PRO A 95 12.98 -13.91 22.89
N GLU A 96 12.49 -14.83 23.71
CA GLU A 96 11.13 -15.36 23.55
C GLU A 96 10.12 -14.30 23.99
N ASP A 97 9.12 -14.02 23.15
CA ASP A 97 7.98 -13.19 23.51
C ASP A 97 6.89 -14.05 24.17
N PRO A 98 6.59 -13.84 25.47
CA PRO A 98 5.53 -14.56 26.14
C PRO A 98 4.12 -14.15 25.66
N TYR A 99 3.98 -13.04 24.93
CA TYR A 99 2.71 -12.49 24.45
C TYR A 99 2.54 -12.59 22.93
N LEU A 100 3.41 -13.34 22.23
CA LEU A 100 3.31 -13.56 20.80
C LEU A 100 1.97 -14.24 20.46
N LEU A 101 1.11 -13.51 19.77
CA LEU A 101 -0.20 -13.95 19.31
C LEU A 101 -0.34 -13.62 17.83
N TYR A 102 -0.70 -14.62 17.04
CA TYR A 102 -1.05 -14.47 15.62
C TYR A 102 -2.23 -15.36 15.28
N CYS A 103 -2.95 -15.01 14.21
CA CYS A 103 -4.07 -15.81 13.73
C CYS A 103 -3.55 -17.14 13.16
N ALA A 104 -4.06 -18.26 13.69
CA ALA A 104 -3.74 -19.60 13.23
C ALA A 104 -4.81 -20.19 12.29
N ASP A 105 -5.91 -19.46 12.08
CA ASP A 105 -6.99 -19.86 11.19
C ASP A 105 -6.56 -19.75 9.71
N SER A 106 -7.15 -20.59 8.85
CA SER A 106 -6.83 -20.67 7.42
C SER A 106 -7.88 -19.97 6.54
N ASP A 107 -8.55 -18.94 7.08
CA ASP A 107 -9.66 -18.27 6.43
C ASP A 107 -9.21 -17.47 5.19
N THR A 108 -10.16 -17.27 4.26
CA THR A 108 -9.90 -16.49 3.05
C THR A 108 -10.96 -15.40 2.86
N SER A 109 -10.53 -14.24 2.37
CA SER A 109 -11.44 -13.14 2.03
C SER A 109 -10.92 -12.34 0.85
N ASP A 110 -11.85 -11.83 0.05
CA ASP A 110 -11.55 -11.15 -1.21
C ASP A 110 -12.51 -9.98 -1.39
N ALA A 111 -12.00 -8.77 -1.29
CA ALA A 111 -12.78 -7.54 -1.39
C ALA A 111 -12.10 -6.59 -2.38
N ALA A 112 -12.48 -6.67 -3.65
CA ALA A 112 -12.12 -5.68 -4.66
C ALA A 112 -13.30 -4.73 -4.89
N ARG A 113 -13.08 -3.45 -4.64
CA ARG A 113 -14.03 -2.36 -4.89
C ARG A 113 -13.46 -1.41 -5.92
N THR A 114 -13.62 -1.80 -7.17
CA THR A 114 -13.19 -0.99 -8.31
C THR A 114 -14.34 -0.16 -8.84
N GLY A 115 -14.06 1.03 -9.34
CA GLY A 115 -15.08 1.99 -9.75
C GLY A 115 -14.63 2.91 -10.87
N ARG A 116 -15.59 3.62 -11.46
CA ARG A 116 -15.28 4.57 -12.54
C ARG A 116 -14.87 5.92 -11.96
N MET A 117 -13.60 5.99 -11.57
CA MET A 117 -12.92 7.25 -11.28
C MET A 117 -12.79 8.11 -12.56
N PRO A 118 -12.74 9.46 -12.45
CA PRO A 118 -12.37 10.32 -13.58
C PRO A 118 -10.96 10.00 -14.07
N SER A 119 -10.69 10.20 -15.36
CA SER A 119 -9.29 10.22 -15.82
C SER A 119 -8.54 11.41 -15.20
N PRO A 120 -7.20 11.36 -15.10
CA PRO A 120 -6.41 12.52 -14.68
C PRO A 120 -6.71 13.76 -15.52
N GLU A 121 -6.95 13.60 -16.81
CA GLU A 121 -7.35 14.65 -17.74
C GLU A 121 -8.72 15.25 -17.39
N ASP A 122 -9.76 14.41 -17.22
CA ASP A 122 -11.12 14.85 -16.84
C ASP A 122 -11.11 15.57 -15.49
N ALA A 123 -10.32 15.07 -14.54
CA ALA A 123 -10.16 15.66 -13.22
C ALA A 123 -9.47 17.03 -13.30
N VAL A 124 -8.39 17.15 -14.09
CA VAL A 124 -7.73 18.43 -14.36
C VAL A 124 -8.69 19.42 -15.01
N GLU A 125 -9.42 19.03 -16.06
CA GLU A 125 -10.38 19.92 -16.73
C GLU A 125 -11.46 20.39 -15.74
N SER A 126 -12.05 19.46 -14.99
CA SER A 126 -13.10 19.76 -14.01
C SER A 126 -12.63 20.72 -12.92
N ILE A 127 -11.46 20.48 -12.33
CA ILE A 127 -10.91 21.30 -11.24
C ILE A 127 -10.45 22.67 -11.74
N THR A 128 -9.78 22.73 -12.90
CA THR A 128 -9.26 24.00 -13.43
C THR A 128 -10.37 24.89 -13.98
N THR A 129 -11.42 24.30 -14.57
CA THR A 129 -12.65 25.02 -14.96
C THR A 129 -13.40 25.56 -13.74
N ALA A 130 -13.62 24.72 -12.72
CA ALA A 130 -14.32 25.14 -11.49
C ALA A 130 -13.53 26.18 -10.67
N GLY A 131 -12.19 26.12 -10.70
CA GLY A 131 -11.30 27.06 -10.04
C GLY A 131 -10.99 28.34 -10.83
N ALA A 132 -11.54 28.52 -12.04
CA ALA A 132 -11.15 29.59 -12.94
C ALA A 132 -11.31 30.99 -12.30
N GLY A 133 -10.21 31.76 -12.27
CA GLY A 133 -10.17 33.10 -11.66
C GLY A 133 -10.02 33.12 -10.13
N LEU A 134 -9.97 31.96 -9.47
CA LEU A 134 -9.71 31.84 -8.04
C LEU A 134 -8.22 31.62 -7.75
N ASP A 135 -7.75 32.09 -6.60
CA ASP A 135 -6.45 31.68 -6.06
C ASP A 135 -6.57 30.32 -5.37
N LEU A 136 -6.79 29.28 -6.17
CA LEU A 136 -6.93 27.89 -5.71
C LEU A 136 -5.56 27.21 -5.66
N VAL A 137 -5.19 26.76 -4.47
CA VAL A 137 -4.08 25.84 -4.21
C VAL A 137 -4.65 24.52 -3.71
N GLY A 138 -4.22 23.39 -4.26
CA GLY A 138 -4.77 22.10 -3.86
C GLY A 138 -3.95 20.91 -4.31
N ILE A 139 -4.35 19.73 -3.84
CA ILE A 139 -3.82 18.43 -4.21
C ILE A 139 -4.98 17.46 -4.46
N LEU A 140 -4.92 16.74 -5.57
CA LEU A 140 -5.72 15.55 -5.83
C LEU A 140 -4.79 14.34 -5.73
N ALA A 141 -5.13 13.38 -4.87
CA ALA A 141 -4.58 12.03 -4.85
C ALA A 141 -5.69 11.07 -5.31
N SER A 142 -5.42 10.19 -6.27
CA SER A 142 -6.48 9.50 -7.01
C SER A 142 -5.98 8.17 -7.58
N GLY A 143 -6.44 7.03 -7.06
CA GLY A 143 -6.19 5.71 -7.65
C GLY A 143 -6.50 4.54 -6.73
N SER A 144 -5.92 3.39 -7.05
CA SER A 144 -6.14 2.12 -6.34
C SER A 144 -5.19 1.97 -5.16
N VAL A 145 -5.73 1.60 -4.00
CA VAL A 145 -4.97 1.22 -2.80
C VAL A 145 -5.19 -0.27 -2.51
N TYR A 146 -4.09 -0.97 -2.22
CA TYR A 146 -4.04 -2.41 -2.05
C TYR A 146 -3.57 -2.78 -0.63
N ARG A 147 -4.26 -3.74 -0.01
CA ARG A 147 -3.91 -4.33 1.28
C ARG A 147 -4.07 -5.85 1.21
N GLY A 148 -3.00 -6.58 1.48
CA GLY A 148 -2.97 -8.04 1.48
C GLY A 148 -2.48 -8.62 2.79
N PHE A 149 -3.03 -9.76 3.21
CA PHE A 149 -2.48 -10.58 4.27
C PHE A 149 -2.47 -12.04 3.85
N ALA A 150 -1.42 -12.77 4.22
CA ALA A 150 -1.38 -14.21 4.10
C ALA A 150 -0.51 -14.84 5.19
N SER A 151 -0.76 -16.10 5.52
CA SER A 151 0.08 -16.89 6.42
C SER A 151 0.49 -18.22 5.80
N SER A 152 1.60 -18.80 6.28
CA SER A 152 1.98 -20.18 5.94
C SER A 152 1.00 -21.24 6.49
N LEU A 153 0.09 -20.83 7.38
CA LEU A 153 -1.00 -21.65 7.93
C LEU A 153 -2.25 -21.69 7.02
N GLY A 154 -2.24 -20.92 5.92
CA GLY A 154 -3.25 -20.99 4.86
C GLY A 154 -4.18 -19.79 4.77
N ALA A 155 -4.10 -18.83 5.69
CA ALA A 155 -4.89 -17.60 5.62
C ALA A 155 -4.56 -16.81 4.35
N ARG A 156 -5.56 -16.26 3.67
CA ARG A 156 -5.40 -15.43 2.45
C ARG A 156 -6.47 -14.35 2.36
N HIS A 157 -6.11 -13.11 2.69
CA HIS A 157 -6.99 -11.96 2.62
C HIS A 157 -6.47 -10.94 1.60
N TRP A 158 -7.38 -10.42 0.78
CA TRP A 158 -7.10 -9.34 -0.15
C TRP A 158 -8.17 -8.25 -0.06
N HIS A 159 -7.74 -7.00 0.04
CA HIS A 159 -8.58 -5.81 -0.05
C HIS A 159 -7.97 -4.82 -1.04
N GLU A 160 -8.80 -4.34 -1.96
CA GLU A 160 -8.44 -3.43 -3.04
C GLU A 160 -9.56 -2.42 -3.21
N VAL A 161 -9.22 -1.13 -3.21
CA VAL A 161 -10.21 -0.05 -3.29
C VAL A 161 -9.71 1.07 -4.18
N ASP A 162 -10.55 1.47 -5.13
CA ASP A 162 -10.40 2.68 -5.92
C ASP A 162 -10.90 3.87 -5.09
N SER A 163 -10.01 4.85 -4.84
CA SER A 163 -10.29 5.97 -3.95
C SER A 163 -9.63 7.26 -4.39
N PHE A 164 -10.19 8.39 -3.99
CA PHE A 164 -9.60 9.71 -4.23
C PHE A 164 -9.80 10.67 -3.05
N LEU A 165 -8.91 11.66 -2.99
CA LEU A 165 -8.96 12.81 -2.10
C LEU A 165 -8.55 14.06 -2.88
N LEU A 166 -9.48 15.02 -3.00
CA LEU A 166 -9.18 16.41 -3.35
C LEU A 166 -9.16 17.23 -2.06
N ASP A 167 -8.01 17.80 -1.70
CA ASP A 167 -7.86 18.77 -0.60
C ASP A 167 -7.39 20.11 -1.18
N TRP A 168 -8.10 21.19 -0.88
CA TRP A 168 -7.79 22.50 -1.47
C TRP A 168 -8.09 23.67 -0.54
N SER A 169 -7.51 24.82 -0.88
CA SER A 169 -7.80 26.10 -0.27
C SER A 169 -7.94 27.16 -1.35
N VAL A 170 -8.93 28.03 -1.19
CA VAL A 170 -9.11 29.22 -2.03
C VAL A 170 -8.77 30.43 -1.20
N TYR A 171 -7.81 31.22 -1.67
CA TYR A 171 -7.36 32.45 -1.02
C TYR A 171 -8.13 33.67 -1.55
N GLN A 172 -8.37 34.63 -0.66
CA GLN A 172 -8.78 36.00 -0.97
C GLN A 172 -7.59 36.94 -0.68
N SER A 173 -7.70 38.23 -1.01
CA SER A 173 -6.69 39.23 -0.66
C SER A 173 -6.40 39.28 0.85
N GLY A 174 -5.10 39.30 1.19
CA GLY A 174 -4.60 39.24 2.56
C GLY A 174 -4.59 37.80 3.12
N ASP A 175 -4.62 37.67 4.44
CA ASP A 175 -4.47 36.38 5.14
C ASP A 175 -5.80 35.60 5.27
N LYS A 176 -6.63 35.60 4.22
CA LYS A 176 -7.96 34.97 4.23
C LYS A 176 -8.02 33.81 3.25
N ALA A 177 -8.37 32.63 3.75
CA ALA A 177 -8.59 31.44 2.93
C ALA A 177 -9.80 30.64 3.43
N VAL A 178 -10.47 29.95 2.50
CA VAL A 178 -11.42 28.87 2.82
C VAL A 178 -10.76 27.56 2.41
N LYS A 179 -10.64 26.63 3.37
CA LYS A 179 -10.18 25.26 3.12
C LYS A 179 -11.37 24.31 3.04
N ALA A 180 -11.31 23.37 2.09
CA ALA A 180 -12.27 22.28 1.94
C ALA A 180 -11.56 21.00 1.47
N SER A 181 -12.23 19.87 1.64
CA SER A 181 -11.81 18.59 1.07
C SER A 181 -13.02 17.79 0.59
N PHE A 182 -12.78 16.94 -0.40
CA PHE A 182 -13.77 16.03 -0.96
C PHE A 182 -13.07 14.70 -1.23
N ALA A 183 -13.60 13.62 -0.66
CA ALA A 183 -13.02 12.29 -0.77
C ALA A 183 -14.12 11.27 -1.09
N GLY A 184 -13.73 10.21 -1.78
CA GLY A 184 -14.62 9.12 -2.15
C GLY A 184 -13.87 7.81 -2.30
N GLN A 185 -14.61 6.72 -2.15
CA GLN A 185 -14.19 5.36 -2.44
C GLN A 185 -15.36 4.63 -3.09
N HIS A 186 -15.07 3.61 -3.88
CA HIS A 186 -16.08 2.71 -4.43
C HIS A 186 -16.28 1.44 -3.56
#